data_AF-A0A844M3W5-F1
#
_entry.id   AF-A0A844M3W5-F1
#
_cell.length_a   1.000
_cell.length_b   1.000
_cell.length_c   1.000
_cell.angle_alpha   90.00
_cell.angle_beta   90.00
_cell.angle_gamma   90.00
#
_symmetry.space_group_name_H-M   'P 1'
#
loop_
_entity.id
_entity.type
_entity.pdbx_description
1 polymer ?
#
loop_
_entity_poly.entity_id
_entity_poly.type
_entity_poly.pdbx_seq_one_letter_code
_entity_poly.pdbx_strand_id
1 'polypeptide(L)' 'MTDVARVLKEARDQGRLTALDYADLIFDDFMELHGDRHFADDGAVVGGIAYLGDQAVT' A
#
# COMPACT_ATOMS: atom_id res chain seq x y z
N MET A 1 9.33 -29.63 0.02
CA MET A 1 9.42 -28.38 -0.77
C MET A 1 10.54 -27.56 -0.15
N THR A 2 11.48 -27.07 -0.94
CA THR A 2 12.56 -26.20 -0.42
C THR A 2 11.95 -24.95 0.21
N ASP A 3 12.53 -24.42 1.29
CA ASP A 3 12.01 -23.23 1.98
C ASP A 3 11.82 -22.04 1.03
N VAL A 4 12.71 -21.90 0.04
CA VAL A 4 12.62 -20.88 -1.02
C VAL A 4 11.30 -20.99 -1.79
N ALA A 5 10.86 -22.19 -2.16
CA ALA A 5 9.64 -22.40 -2.94
C ALA A 5 8.39 -22.03 -2.14
N ARG A 6 8.40 -22.24 -0.81
CA ARG A 6 7.32 -21.85 0.09
C ARG A 6 7.22 -20.32 0.20
N VAL A 7 8.33 -19.64 0.44
CA VAL A 7 8.39 -18.17 0.54
C VAL A 7 7.91 -17.49 -0.75
N LEU A 8 8.32 -18.00 -1.92
CA LEU A 8 7.87 -17.46 -3.20
C LEU A 8 6.37 -17.63 -3.42
N LYS A 9 5.80 -18.76 -3.00
CA LYS A 9 4.36 -19.01 -3.08
C LYS A 9 3.59 -18.03 -2.20
N GLU A 10 4.00 -17.89 -0.93
CA GLU A 10 3.35 -16.99 0.04
C GLU A 10 3.45 -15.51 -0.40
N ALA A 11 4.60 -15.09 -0.94
CA ALA A 11 4.80 -13.71 -1.38
C ALA A 11 3.96 -13.31 -2.61
N ARG A 12 3.53 -14.28 -3.42
CA ARG A 12 2.73 -14.08 -4.64
C ARG A 12 1.29 -14.55 -4.51
N ASP A 13 0.87 -14.87 -3.29
CA ASP A 13 -0.50 -15.30 -3.03
C ASP A 13 -1.49 -14.17 -3.37
N GLN A 14 -2.60 -14.51 -4.02
CA GLN A 14 -3.62 -13.53 -4.44
C GLN A 14 -4.36 -12.93 -3.25
N GLY A 15 -4.39 -13.61 -2.10
CA GLY A 15 -4.95 -13.09 -0.85
C GLY A 15 -3.99 -12.23 -0.04
N ARG A 16 -2.77 -11.97 -0.54
CA ARG A 16 -1.82 -11.09 0.14
C ARG A 16 -2.33 -9.65 0.06
N LEU A 17 -2.47 -9.03 1.24
CA LEU A 17 -2.89 -7.63 1.37
C LEU A 17 -2.02 -6.70 0.50
N THR A 18 -2.70 -5.78 -0.17
CA THR A 18 -2.16 -4.73 -1.00
C THR A 18 -1.76 -3.52 -0.16
N ALA A 19 -1.11 -2.52 -0.79
CA ALA A 19 -0.74 -1.29 -0.09
C ALA A 19 -1.96 -0.53 0.46
N LEU A 20 -3.07 -0.48 -0.30
CA LEU A 20 -4.31 0.16 0.14
C LEU A 20 -4.95 -0.58 1.31
N ASP A 21 -4.93 -1.91 1.31
CA ASP A 21 -5.45 -2.68 2.45
C ASP A 21 -4.69 -2.36 3.74
N TYR A 22 -3.37 -2.19 3.66
CA TYR A 22 -2.59 -1.75 4.83
C TYR A 22 -2.88 -0.30 5.19
N ALA A 23 -3.09 0.58 4.22
CA ALA A 23 -3.41 1.97 4.49
C ALA A 23 -4.71 2.08 5.31
N ASP A 24 -5.75 1.34 4.90
CA ASP A 24 -7.06 1.30 5.56
C ASP A 24 -7.02 0.65 6.96
N LEU A 25 -6.11 -0.32 7.18
CA LEU A 25 -5.99 -1.04 8.44
C LEU A 25 -5.11 -0.33 9.48
N ILE A 26 -4.18 0.51 9.03
CA ILE A 26 -3.13 1.10 9.88
C ILE A 26 -3.36 2.59 10.17
N PHE A 27 -3.85 3.34 9.18
CA PHE A 27 -3.97 4.79 9.29
C PHE A 27 -5.41 5.24 9.48
N ASP A 28 -5.56 6.34 10.23
CA ASP A 28 -6.81 7.06 10.36
C ASP A 28 -6.87 8.17 9.29
N ASP A 29 -8.06 8.40 8.75
CA ASP A 29 -8.35 9.45 7.75
C ASP A 29 -7.37 9.50 6.56
N PHE A 30 -6.97 8.33 6.02
CA PHE A 30 -6.12 8.25 4.83
C PHE A 30 -6.78 8.91 3.62
N MET A 31 -6.05 9.85 2.99
CA MET A 31 -6.46 10.56 1.79
C MET A 31 -5.41 10.36 0.69
N GLU A 32 -5.78 9.56 -0.31
CA GLU A 32 -4.95 9.31 -1.49
C GLU A 32 -4.77 10.59 -2.31
N LEU A 33 -3.53 10.82 -2.75
CA LEU A 33 -3.14 11.94 -3.58
C LEU A 33 -2.70 11.43 -4.95
N HIS A 34 -3.41 11.88 -5.97
CA HIS A 34 -3.21 11.44 -7.34
C HIS A 34 -2.36 12.42 -8.15
N GLY A 35 -1.64 11.87 -9.13
CA GLY A 35 -0.99 12.59 -10.21
C GLY A 35 0.40 13.12 -9.87
N ASP A 36 1.29 13.02 -10.86
CA ASP A 36 2.66 13.52 -10.83
C ASP A 36 2.80 15.01 -11.23
N ARG A 37 1.66 15.67 -11.54
CA ARG A 37 1.57 17.00 -12.17
C ARG A 37 2.34 17.13 -13.50
N HIS A 38 2.69 16.02 -14.13
CA HIS A 38 3.47 16.01 -15.36
C HIS A 38 2.73 15.34 -16.51
N PHE A 39 2.24 14.12 -16.33
CA PHE A 39 1.62 13.36 -17.40
C PHE A 39 0.30 12.71 -17.00
N ALA A 40 0.33 11.82 -16.03
CA ALA A 40 -0.85 11.06 -15.60
C ALA A 40 -0.66 10.52 -14.18
N ASP A 41 -1.76 10.10 -13.60
CA ASP A 41 -1.76 9.30 -12.39
C ASP A 41 -1.38 7.84 -12.72
N ASP A 42 -0.46 7.25 -11.97
CA ASP A 42 -0.03 5.87 -12.14
C ASP A 42 -0.73 4.97 -11.11
N GLY A 43 -1.70 4.18 -11.57
CA GLY A 43 -2.45 3.26 -10.69
C GLY A 43 -1.62 2.13 -10.06
N ALA A 44 -0.34 1.99 -10.40
CA ALA A 44 0.58 1.09 -9.70
C ALA A 44 1.17 1.70 -8.42
N VAL A 45 1.09 3.02 -8.25
CA VAL A 45 1.65 3.76 -7.11
C VAL A 45 0.53 4.44 -6.34
N VAL A 46 0.47 4.18 -5.04
CA VAL A 46 -0.49 4.78 -4.12
C VAL A 46 0.29 5.57 -3.08
N GLY A 47 -0.15 6.80 -2.80
CA GLY A 47 0.43 7.67 -1.79
C GLY A 47 -0.59 8.70 -1.34
N GLY A 48 -0.38 9.29 -0.16
CA GLY A 48 -1.39 10.16 0.43
C GLY A 48 -0.99 10.71 1.78
N ILE A 49 -1.90 11.45 2.41
CA ILE A 49 -1.73 11.93 3.78
C ILE A 49 -2.66 11.16 4.71
N ALA A 50 -2.24 10.98 5.96
CA ALA A 50 -2.99 10.22 6.95
C ALA A 50 -2.60 10.62 8.37
N TYR A 51 -3.28 10.04 9.35
CA TYR A 51 -2.87 10.04 10.74
C TYR A 51 -2.42 8.64 11.17
N LEU A 52 -1.32 8.57 11.91
CA LEU A 52 -0.89 7.38 12.64
C LEU A 52 -1.03 7.68 14.14
N GLY A 53 -2.17 7.33 14.73
CA GLY A 53 -2.57 7.86 16.03
C GLY A 53 -2.71 9.38 15.96
N ASP A 54 -2.07 10.11 16.87
CA ASP A 54 -2.14 11.58 16.90
C ASP A 54 -1.15 12.29 15.96
N GLN A 55 -0.37 11.53 15.16
CA GLN A 55 0.69 12.08 14.31
C GLN A 55 0.28 12.08 12.84
N ALA A 56 0.27 13.26 12.22
CA ALA A 56 0.10 13.40 10.76
C ALA A 56 1.32 12.86 10.00
N VAL A 57 1.09 12.12 8.91
CA VAL A 57 2.10 11.49 8.05
C VAL A 57 1.80 11.73 6.56
N THR A 58 2.83 11.62 5.72
CA THR A 58 2.82 11.77 4.25
C THR A 58 3.51 10.58 3.59
#